data_AF-A0A2J6TQZ9-F1
#
_entry.id   AF-A0A2J6TQZ9-F1
#
_cell.length_a   1.000
_cell.length_b   1.000
_cell.length_c   1.000
_cell.angle_alpha   90.00
_cell.angle_beta   90.00
_cell.angle_gamma   90.00
#
_symmetry.space_group_name_H-M   'P 1'
#
loop_
_entity.id
_entity.type
_entity.pdbx_description
1 polymer ?
#
loop_
_entity_poly.entity_id
_entity_poly.type
_entity_poly.pdbx_seq_one_letter_code
_entity_poly.pdbx_strand_id
1 'polypeptide(L)'
;MALPWTFGVELEFTIVFVYPHNVALPDPTESRKLRFKPYQNEIDRFISEEGLPPIHSTTELADRNIYNGEFIRHMVTPAVQRDIAQTLHAAGFPGHMDNPAKLDVTNWQIDTDESVRGPHNTEYIWSSVEVKSPALAFNPKNLKVVEDVDIKY
;
A
#
# COMPACT_ATOMS: atom_id res chain seq x y z
N MET A 1 36.40 -18.10 2.01
CA MET A 1 35.27 -18.14 1.06
C MET A 1 34.63 -16.77 1.09
N ALA A 2 34.47 -16.11 -0.06
CA ALA A 2 33.73 -14.85 -0.12
C ALA A 2 32.26 -15.12 0.26
N LEU A 3 31.64 -14.23 1.04
CA LEU A 3 30.21 -14.29 1.30
C LEU A 3 29.46 -14.24 -0.04
N PRO A 4 28.37 -15.00 -0.21
CA PRO A 4 27.58 -14.92 -1.43
C PRO A 4 27.09 -13.47 -1.59
N TRP A 5 27.31 -12.89 -2.77
CA TRP A 5 26.74 -11.59 -3.11
C TRP A 5 25.23 -11.64 -2.93
N THR A 6 24.66 -10.60 -2.35
CA THR A 6 23.22 -10.45 -2.18
C THR A 6 22.72 -9.23 -2.94
N PHE A 7 21.45 -9.25 -3.33
CA PHE A 7 20.77 -8.11 -3.92
C PHE A 7 19.37 -7.96 -3.32
N GLY A 8 18.81 -6.76 -3.43
CA GLY A 8 17.43 -6.46 -3.11
C GLY A 8 16.79 -5.71 -4.28
N VAL A 9 15.46 -5.72 -4.33
CA VAL A 9 14.67 -4.95 -5.28
C VAL A 9 13.70 -4.09 -4.50
N GLU A 10 13.54 -2.86 -4.96
CA GLU A 10 12.58 -1.91 -4.42
C GLU A 10 11.64 -1.51 -5.56
N LEU A 11 10.34 -1.54 -5.29
CA LEU A 11 9.30 -1.06 -6.18
C LEU A 11 8.60 0.11 -5.49
N GLU A 12 8.71 1.29 -6.08
CA GLU A 12 8.04 2.49 -5.61
C GLU A 12 6.99 2.90 -6.64
N PHE A 13 5.76 3.10 -6.18
CA PHE A 13 4.66 3.51 -7.06
C PHE A 13 3.61 4.30 -6.27
N THR A 14 2.72 4.95 -7.00
CA THR A 14 1.55 5.60 -6.42
C THR A 14 0.29 4.88 -6.79
N ILE A 15 -0.61 4.74 -5.81
CA ILE A 15 -1.96 4.28 -6.01
C ILE A 15 -2.87 5.50 -6.09
N VAL A 16 -3.60 5.57 -7.20
CA VAL A 16 -4.61 6.58 -7.45
C VAL A 16 -5.97 6.07 -7.01
N PHE A 17 -6.76 6.89 -6.31
CA PHE A 17 -8.12 6.54 -5.93
C PHE A 17 -9.03 7.76 -5.85
N VAL A 18 -10.33 7.47 -5.88
CA VAL A 18 -11.39 8.45 -5.59
C VAL A 18 -12.05 8.09 -4.26
N TYR A 19 -12.33 9.10 -3.46
CA TYR A 19 -13.08 8.96 -2.23
C TYR A 19 -14.03 10.17 -2.08
N PRO A 20 -15.27 9.99 -1.60
CA PRO A 20 -15.89 8.71 -1.23
C PRO A 20 -16.21 7.80 -2.41
N HIS A 21 -16.51 6.53 -2.12
CA HIS A 21 -16.69 5.48 -3.14
C HIS A 21 -17.82 5.75 -4.16
N ASN A 22 -18.70 6.69 -3.87
CA ASN A 22 -19.80 7.16 -4.71
C ASN A 22 -19.44 8.39 -5.57
N VAL A 23 -18.21 8.93 -5.44
CA VAL A 23 -17.69 9.97 -6.36
C VAL A 23 -17.54 9.36 -7.74
N ALA A 24 -18.06 10.07 -8.75
CA ALA A 24 -17.87 9.69 -10.14
C ALA A 24 -16.37 9.70 -10.47
N LEU A 25 -15.90 8.70 -11.21
CA LEU A 25 -14.53 8.71 -11.68
C LEU A 25 -14.33 9.92 -12.62
N PRO A 26 -13.25 10.69 -12.46
CA PRO A 26 -12.91 11.77 -13.41
C PRO A 26 -12.80 11.25 -14.85
N ASP A 27 -12.26 10.04 -15.04
CA ASP A 27 -12.35 9.29 -16.29
C ASP A 27 -13.15 7.97 -16.10
N PRO A 28 -14.35 7.83 -16.71
CA PRO A 28 -15.16 6.63 -16.58
C PRO A 28 -14.62 5.42 -17.37
N THR A 29 -13.62 5.60 -18.24
CA THR A 29 -13.06 4.55 -19.09
C THR A 29 -11.86 3.84 -18.45
N GLU A 30 -11.26 4.42 -17.41
CA GLU A 30 -10.20 3.79 -16.63
C GLU A 30 -10.77 2.68 -15.72
N SER A 31 -10.34 1.45 -15.95
CA SER A 31 -10.94 0.26 -15.35
C SER A 31 -9.93 -0.58 -14.58
N ARG A 32 -9.54 -0.14 -13.38
CA ARG A 32 -9.05 -1.05 -12.32
C ARG A 32 -9.47 -0.52 -10.95
N LYS A 33 -10.64 -0.96 -10.46
CA LYS A 33 -11.09 -0.66 -9.10
C LYS A 33 -10.62 -1.76 -8.15
N LEU A 34 -9.48 -1.55 -7.49
CA LEU A 34 -9.17 -2.28 -6.27
C LEU A 34 -9.91 -1.61 -5.11
N ARG A 35 -10.62 -2.42 -4.31
CA ARG A 35 -11.34 -1.92 -3.14
C ARG A 35 -10.56 -2.31 -1.90
N PHE A 36 -9.78 -1.37 -1.39
CA PHE A 36 -9.14 -1.50 -0.08
C PHE A 36 -10.18 -1.21 1.00
N LYS A 37 -10.53 -2.22 1.79
CA LYS A 37 -11.45 -2.05 2.93
C LYS A 37 -10.62 -1.97 4.21
N PRO A 38 -10.61 -0.82 4.90
CA PRO A 38 -10.02 -0.73 6.22
C PRO A 38 -10.67 -1.72 7.19
N TYR A 39 -9.88 -2.29 8.09
CA TYR A 39 -10.34 -3.05 9.23
C TYR A 39 -10.85 -2.13 10.33
N GLN A 40 -11.65 -2.70 11.23
CA GLN A 40 -12.24 -1.92 12.33
C GLN A 40 -11.19 -1.28 13.23
N ASN A 41 -10.08 -1.97 13.51
CA ASN A 41 -8.98 -1.41 14.29
C ASN A 41 -8.29 -0.22 13.61
N GLU A 42 -8.21 -0.19 12.27
CA GLU A 42 -7.68 0.95 11.51
C GLU A 42 -8.62 2.15 11.64
N ILE A 43 -9.94 1.91 11.56
CA ILE A 43 -10.98 2.92 11.82
C ILE A 43 -10.90 3.45 13.25
N ASP A 44 -10.85 2.56 14.25
CA ASP A 44 -10.83 2.91 15.66
C ASP A 44 -9.59 3.72 16.02
N ARG A 45 -8.43 3.34 15.45
CA ARG A 45 -7.17 4.09 15.61
C ARG A 45 -7.30 5.50 15.04
N PHE A 46 -7.81 5.66 13.81
CA PHE A 46 -8.02 6.98 13.21
C PHE A 46 -8.94 7.86 14.06
N ILE A 47 -10.07 7.31 14.55
CA ILE A 47 -10.99 8.02 15.44
C ILE A 47 -10.26 8.50 16.71
N SER A 48 -9.47 7.61 17.33
CA SER A 48 -8.73 7.91 18.55
C SER A 48 -7.64 8.96 18.35
N GLU A 49 -6.88 8.88 17.26
CA GLU A 49 -5.74 9.77 16.97
C GLU A 49 -6.21 11.17 16.58
N GLU A 50 -7.30 11.28 15.81
CA GLU A 50 -7.89 12.56 15.39
C GLU A 50 -8.89 13.14 16.42
N GLY A 51 -9.12 12.45 17.53
CA GLY A 51 -10.07 12.89 18.57
C GLY A 51 -11.52 13.02 18.06
N LEU A 52 -11.90 12.19 17.09
CA LEU A 52 -13.22 12.24 16.47
C LEU A 52 -14.27 11.55 17.36
N PRO A 53 -15.55 12.00 17.35
CA PRO A 53 -16.61 11.22 17.97
C PRO A 53 -16.77 9.89 17.22
N PRO A 54 -17.19 8.80 17.91
CA PRO A 54 -17.30 7.46 17.33
C PRO A 54 -17.98 7.50 15.97
N ILE A 55 -17.35 6.86 14.99
CA ILE A 55 -17.85 6.78 13.63
C ILE A 55 -18.37 5.37 13.44
N HIS A 56 -19.63 5.26 13.03
CA HIS A 56 -20.33 3.98 12.92
C HIS A 56 -20.25 3.38 11.50
N SER A 57 -19.73 4.13 10.52
CA SER A 57 -19.52 3.64 9.15
C SER A 57 -18.48 4.45 8.36
N THR A 58 -17.94 3.85 7.30
CA THR A 58 -17.09 4.56 6.33
C THR A 58 -17.84 5.67 5.57
N THR A 59 -19.17 5.58 5.47
CA THR A 59 -20.00 6.65 4.91
C THR A 59 -20.02 7.88 5.82
N GLU A 60 -20.03 7.69 7.14
CA GLU A 60 -20.00 8.82 8.08
C GLU A 60 -18.63 9.52 8.09
N LEU A 61 -17.54 8.78 7.86
CA LEU A 61 -16.22 9.37 7.56
C LEU A 61 -16.29 10.24 6.29
N ALA A 62 -17.06 9.78 5.31
CA ALA A 62 -17.17 10.49 4.06
C ALA A 62 -17.94 11.80 4.17
N ASP A 63 -19.04 11.79 4.91
CA ASP A 63 -19.90 12.96 5.11
C ASP A 63 -19.18 14.09 5.87
N ARG A 64 -18.15 13.77 6.65
CA ARG A 64 -17.33 14.74 7.39
C ARG A 64 -16.27 15.43 6.52
N ASN A 65 -16.10 15.01 5.26
CA ASN A 65 -15.16 15.58 4.30
C ASN A 65 -13.69 15.65 4.80
N ILE A 66 -13.32 14.74 5.71
CA ILE A 66 -11.97 14.66 6.27
C ILE A 66 -11.12 13.80 5.32
N TYR A 67 -10.72 14.38 4.20
CA TYR A 67 -9.84 13.75 3.19
C TYR A 67 -8.49 14.45 3.13
N ASN A 68 -7.94 14.72 4.31
CA ASN A 68 -6.62 15.30 4.44
C ASN A 68 -5.53 14.21 4.39
N GLY A 69 -4.27 14.62 4.53
CA GLY A 69 -3.14 13.70 4.60
C GLY A 69 -3.30 12.64 5.69
N GLU A 70 -3.94 12.98 6.82
CA GLU A 70 -4.14 12.05 7.94
C GLU A 70 -5.12 10.92 7.58
N PHE A 71 -6.21 11.22 6.86
CA PHE A 71 -7.09 10.16 6.35
C PHE A 71 -6.32 9.17 5.45
N ILE A 72 -5.51 9.68 4.53
CA ILE A 72 -4.71 8.83 3.65
C ILE A 72 -3.75 7.97 4.48
N ARG A 73 -3.00 8.61 5.38
CA ARG A 73 -1.96 7.99 6.21
C ARG A 73 -2.50 6.93 7.16
N HIS A 74 -3.64 7.18 7.81
CA HIS A 74 -4.15 6.33 8.89
C HIS A 74 -5.17 5.30 8.41
N MET A 75 -5.84 5.54 7.28
CA MET A 75 -6.89 4.66 6.76
C MET A 75 -6.51 3.98 5.44
N VAL A 76 -6.08 4.75 4.44
CA VAL A 76 -5.87 4.22 3.10
C VAL A 76 -4.56 3.45 3.00
N THR A 77 -3.47 4.07 3.42
CA THR A 77 -2.13 3.49 3.37
C THR A 77 -2.08 2.12 4.08
N PRO A 78 -2.58 1.95 5.32
CA PRO A 78 -2.53 0.66 6.00
C PRO A 78 -3.37 -0.42 5.29
N ALA A 79 -4.53 -0.06 4.76
CA ALA A 79 -5.38 -0.98 4.03
C ALA A 79 -4.72 -1.44 2.71
N VAL A 80 -4.03 -0.54 2.02
CA VAL A 80 -3.22 -0.83 0.83
C VAL A 80 -2.04 -1.73 1.18
N GLN A 81 -1.26 -1.37 2.20
CA GLN A 81 -0.08 -2.11 2.62
C GLN A 81 -0.45 -3.56 2.96
N ARG A 82 -1.57 -3.74 3.66
CA ARG A 82 -2.12 -5.04 3.99
C ARG A 82 -2.55 -5.85 2.77
N ASP A 83 -3.22 -5.24 1.80
CA ASP A 83 -3.65 -5.93 0.57
C ASP A 83 -2.45 -6.41 -0.27
N ILE A 84 -1.40 -5.59 -0.35
CA ILE A 84 -0.12 -5.96 -0.99
C ILE A 84 0.55 -7.10 -0.22
N ALA A 85 0.64 -7.00 1.11
CA ALA A 85 1.20 -8.06 1.95
C ALA A 85 0.43 -9.38 1.79
N GLN A 86 -0.90 -9.34 1.74
CA GLN A 86 -1.76 -10.49 1.47
C GLN A 86 -1.48 -11.10 0.09
N THR A 87 -1.30 -10.27 -0.94
CA THR A 87 -0.98 -10.70 -2.30
C THR A 87 0.38 -11.39 -2.36
N LEU A 88 1.41 -10.80 -1.74
CA LEU A 88 2.75 -11.38 -1.66
C LEU A 88 2.73 -12.71 -0.89
N HIS A 89 2.03 -12.76 0.25
CA HIS A 89 1.89 -13.98 1.03
C HIS A 89 1.18 -15.09 0.26
N ALA A 90 0.10 -14.78 -0.46
CA ALA A 90 -0.62 -15.73 -1.31
C ALA A 90 0.24 -16.28 -2.45
N ALA A 91 1.21 -15.49 -2.94
CA ALA A 91 2.20 -15.91 -3.93
C ALA A 91 3.38 -16.70 -3.31
N GLY A 92 3.39 -16.93 -1.99
CA GLY A 92 4.41 -17.71 -1.29
C GLY A 92 5.63 -16.90 -0.85
N PHE A 93 5.55 -15.56 -0.87
CA PHE A 93 6.63 -14.69 -0.41
C PHE A 93 6.52 -14.39 1.10
N PRO A 94 7.64 -14.33 1.82
CA PRO A 94 7.66 -14.02 3.25
C PRO A 94 7.31 -12.55 3.49
N GLY A 95 6.40 -12.25 4.41
CA GLY A 95 5.98 -10.88 4.73
C GLY A 95 5.28 -10.79 6.07
N HIS A 96 5.39 -9.63 6.74
CA HIS A 96 4.69 -9.37 8.00
C HIS A 96 3.24 -8.95 7.73
N MET A 97 2.28 -9.82 8.04
CA MET A 97 0.85 -9.56 7.77
C MET A 97 0.24 -8.53 8.73
N ASP A 98 0.67 -8.55 9.99
CA ASP A 98 0.16 -7.66 11.04
C ASP A 98 0.85 -6.29 11.09
N ASN A 99 2.05 -6.21 10.51
CA ASN A 99 2.82 -4.97 10.39
C ASN A 99 3.67 -5.00 9.12
N PRO A 100 3.08 -4.75 7.94
CA PRO A 100 3.78 -4.80 6.66
C PRO A 100 5.00 -3.87 6.57
N ALA A 101 4.99 -2.75 7.29
CA ALA A 101 6.10 -1.78 7.31
C ALA A 101 7.24 -2.17 8.27
N LYS A 102 7.13 -3.31 8.98
CA LYS A 102 8.16 -3.75 9.93
C LYS A 102 9.49 -4.01 9.19
N LEU A 103 10.52 -3.28 9.59
CA LEU A 103 11.88 -3.49 9.10
C LEU A 103 12.40 -4.88 9.48
N ASP A 104 12.53 -5.75 8.48
CA ASP A 104 13.06 -7.10 8.62
C ASP A 104 13.66 -7.56 7.30
N VAL A 105 14.99 -7.68 7.25
CA VAL A 105 15.76 -8.01 6.04
C VAL A 105 15.48 -9.42 5.48
N THR A 106 14.74 -10.25 6.22
CA THR A 106 14.36 -11.61 5.81
C THR A 106 12.95 -11.70 5.22
N ASN A 107 12.18 -10.60 5.29
CA ASN A 107 10.81 -10.52 4.81
C ASN A 107 10.66 -9.39 3.76
N TRP A 108 9.61 -9.46 2.97
CA TRP A 108 9.18 -8.31 2.18
C TRP A 108 8.61 -7.23 3.11
N GLN A 109 9.05 -5.99 2.90
CA GLN A 109 8.57 -4.82 3.62
C GLN A 109 7.69 -3.99 2.68
N ILE A 110 6.54 -3.53 3.18
CA ILE A 110 5.63 -2.65 2.46
C ILE A 110 5.48 -1.38 3.28
N ASP A 111 6.10 -0.30 2.82
CA ASP A 111 6.17 1.00 3.48
C ASP A 111 5.58 2.10 2.60
N THR A 112 5.67 3.35 3.05
CA THR A 112 5.42 4.54 2.25
C THR A 112 6.71 5.22 1.88
N ASP A 113 6.81 5.69 0.64
CA ASP A 113 7.89 6.58 0.22
C ASP A 113 7.33 7.97 -0.13
N GLU A 114 7.79 9.00 0.58
CA GLU A 114 7.39 10.38 0.34
C GLU A 114 8.08 11.00 -0.90
N SER A 115 9.07 10.31 -1.46
CA SER A 115 9.81 10.75 -2.66
C SER A 115 8.99 10.56 -3.94
N VAL A 116 8.16 9.52 -4.01
CA VAL A 116 7.22 9.31 -5.11
C VAL A 116 5.88 9.98 -4.80
N ARG A 117 5.54 11.00 -5.60
CA ARG A 117 4.31 11.78 -5.43
C ARG A 117 3.46 11.73 -6.69
N GLY A 118 2.15 11.71 -6.49
CA GLY A 118 1.22 11.91 -7.58
C GLY A 118 1.30 13.33 -8.17
N PRO A 119 0.74 13.56 -9.36
CA PRO A 119 0.59 14.89 -9.93
C PRO A 119 -0.19 15.82 -8.98
N HIS A 120 0.20 17.09 -8.98
CA HIS A 120 -0.51 18.12 -8.22
C HIS A 120 -1.78 18.58 -8.95
N ASN A 121 -2.75 19.11 -8.19
CA ASN A 121 -3.99 19.72 -8.70
C ASN A 121 -4.88 18.75 -9.52
N THR A 122 -4.87 17.47 -9.17
CA THR A 122 -5.80 16.48 -9.74
C THR A 122 -7.00 16.27 -8.82
N GLU A 123 -8.13 15.84 -9.38
CA GLU A 123 -9.29 15.37 -8.60
C GLU A 123 -9.02 14.04 -7.88
N TYR A 124 -7.92 13.38 -8.22
CA TYR A 124 -7.49 12.13 -7.61
C TYR A 124 -6.73 12.34 -6.31
N ILE A 125 -6.89 11.35 -5.42
CA ILE A 125 -6.07 11.20 -4.23
C ILE A 125 -4.99 10.17 -4.52
N TRP A 126 -3.77 10.45 -4.06
CA TRP A 126 -2.60 9.63 -4.31
C TRP A 126 -2.04 9.13 -2.98
N SER A 127 -1.78 7.82 -2.92
CA SER A 127 -1.07 7.18 -1.80
C SER A 127 0.22 6.58 -2.37
N SER A 128 1.36 6.95 -1.80
CA SER A 128 2.65 6.40 -2.19
C SER A 128 2.92 5.10 -1.46
N VAL A 129 3.52 4.16 -2.16
CA VAL A 129 3.81 2.82 -1.68
C VAL A 129 5.21 2.43 -2.10
N GLU A 130 5.93 1.82 -1.19
CA GLU A 130 7.25 1.26 -1.39
C GLU A 130 7.23 -0.22 -0.99
N VAL A 131 7.69 -1.10 -1.87
CA VAL A 131 7.77 -2.55 -1.63
C VAL A 131 9.23 -2.97 -1.75
N LYS A 132 9.83 -3.43 -0.64
CA LYS A 132 11.22 -3.88 -0.57
C LYS A 132 11.31 -5.38 -0.44
N SER A 133 12.12 -5.99 -1.28
CA SER A 133 12.43 -7.42 -1.16
C SER A 133 13.37 -7.67 0.02
N PRO A 134 13.39 -8.90 0.58
CA PRO A 134 14.47 -9.33 1.45
C PRO A 134 15.82 -9.33 0.71
N ALA A 135 16.91 -9.49 1.45
CA ALA A 135 18.24 -9.70 0.87
C ALA A 135 18.30 -11.09 0.21
N LEU A 136 18.21 -11.13 -1.12
CA LEU A 136 18.25 -12.35 -1.91
C LEU A 136 19.68 -12.73 -2.27
N ALA A 137 20.01 -14.01 -2.19
CA ALA A 137 21.28 -14.50 -2.71
C ALA A 137 21.36 -14.30 -4.23
N PHE A 138 22.48 -13.80 -4.73
CA PHE A 138 22.71 -13.55 -6.15
C PHE A 138 22.90 -14.89 -6.90
N ASN A 139 21.78 -15.46 -7.37
CA ASN A 139 21.75 -16.72 -8.10
C ASN A 139 20.64 -16.71 -9.17
N PRO A 140 20.70 -17.59 -10.19
CA PRO A 140 19.73 -17.60 -11.28
C PRO A 140 18.27 -17.77 -10.83
N LYS A 141 18.01 -18.51 -9.76
CA LYS A 141 16.66 -18.72 -9.24
C LYS A 141 16.05 -17.42 -8.73
N ASN A 142 16.81 -16.65 -7.95
CA ASN A 142 16.34 -15.38 -7.38
C ASN A 142 16.27 -14.27 -8.44
N LEU A 143 17.18 -14.24 -9.42
CA LEU A 143 17.09 -13.33 -10.55
C LEU A 143 15.83 -13.58 -11.38
N LYS A 144 15.48 -14.85 -11.59
CA LYS A 144 14.28 -15.22 -12.34
C LYS A 144 12.97 -14.75 -11.68
N VAL A 145 12.92 -14.78 -10.34
CA VAL A 145 11.78 -14.25 -9.57
C VAL A 145 11.57 -12.77 -9.85
N VAL A 146 12.64 -11.98 -9.96
CA VAL A 146 12.55 -10.54 -10.27
C VAL A 146 12.15 -10.30 -11.72
N GLU A 147 12.73 -11.04 -12.67
CA GLU A 147 12.35 -10.94 -14.09
C GLU A 147 10.87 -11.26 -14.32
N ASP A 148 10.32 -12.24 -13.60
CA ASP A 148 8.92 -12.64 -13.75
C ASP A 148 7.93 -11.63 -13.14
N VAL A 149 8.39 -10.70 -12.31
CA VAL A 149 7.60 -9.54 -11.85
C VAL A 149 7.44 -8.49 -12.97
N ASP A 150 8.36 -8.45 -13.94
CA ASP A 150 8.42 -7.43 -15.01
C ASP A 150 7.58 -7.79 -16.25
N ILE A 151 6.96 -8.97 -16.30
CA ILE A 151 6.22 -9.44 -17.47
C ILE A 151 4.87 -10.04 -17.05
N LYS A 152 3.83 -9.20 -16.98
CA LYS A 152 2.42 -9.51 -17.32
C LYS A 152 1.49 -8.36 -16.90
N TYR A 153 1.45 -7.28 -17.69
CA TYR A 153 0.25 -6.45 -17.85
C TYR A 153 0.15 -5.93 -19.27
#